data_AF-A0A6N2S7K7-F1
#
_entry.id   AF-A0A6N2S7K7-F1
#
_cell.length_a   1.000
_cell.length_b   1.000
_cell.length_c   1.000
_cell.angle_alpha   90.00
_cell.angle_beta   90.00
_cell.angle_gamma   90.00
#
_symmetry.space_group_name_H-M   'P 1'
#
loop_
_entity.id
_entity.type
_entity.pdbx_description
1 polymer ?
#
loop_
_entity_poly.entity_id
_entity_poly.type
_entity_poly.pdbx_seq_one_letter_code
_entity_poly.pdbx_strand_id
1 'polypeptide(L)'
;MGTMITHDPQLLALRALTAPLLDTEEPLTHLNEISLSSQGAAVCGHVLIDLLEENDLAIGDYEVVIAPEGDGALAAAMIHAAGGRGLDLDAALLRPTQATASDTSFTGAPIYGRPAVLVANSSLVDTGALHEAVEAAGATVVGIVSLLPDPLTRDFAGKAGLTYCAPSLAD
;
A
#
# COMPACT_ATOMS: atom_id res chain seq x y z
N MET A 1 -19.08 -0.30 -3.45
CA MET A 1 -17.97 -1.23 -3.17
C MET A 1 -17.84 -2.12 -4.39
N GLY A 2 -16.93 -1.76 -5.31
CA GLY A 2 -16.58 -2.60 -6.44
C GLY A 2 -15.79 -3.79 -5.91
N THR A 3 -16.36 -4.98 -5.98
CA THR A 3 -15.61 -6.22 -5.78
C THR A 3 -14.91 -6.51 -7.10
N MET A 4 -13.57 -6.46 -7.10
CA MET A 4 -12.75 -6.96 -8.20
C MET A 4 -13.31 -8.31 -8.67
N ILE A 5 -13.77 -8.35 -9.91
CA ILE A 5 -14.50 -9.49 -10.45
C ILE A 5 -13.51 -10.66 -10.54
N THR A 6 -13.94 -11.84 -10.09
CA THR A 6 -13.28 -13.16 -9.97
C THR A 6 -12.38 -13.64 -11.14
N HIS A 7 -12.20 -12.87 -12.21
CA HIS A 7 -11.47 -13.22 -13.43
C HIS A 7 -10.18 -12.42 -13.68
N ASP A 8 -9.79 -11.48 -12.80
CA ASP A 8 -8.49 -10.82 -12.94
C ASP A 8 -7.35 -11.84 -12.68
N PRO A 9 -6.49 -12.14 -13.69
CA PRO A 9 -5.39 -13.07 -13.52
C PRO A 9 -4.40 -12.63 -12.42
N GLN A 10 -4.26 -11.32 -12.16
CA GLN A 10 -3.35 -10.80 -11.15
C GLN A 10 -3.92 -11.01 -9.74
N LEU A 11 -5.22 -10.74 -9.53
CA LEU A 11 -5.91 -11.15 -8.30
C LEU A 11 -5.82 -12.66 -8.04
N LEU A 12 -6.06 -13.49 -9.07
CA LEU A 12 -6.02 -14.95 -8.91
C LEU A 12 -4.61 -15.43 -8.53
N ALA A 13 -3.57 -14.87 -9.15
CA ALA A 13 -2.18 -15.13 -8.79
C ALA A 13 -1.89 -14.68 -7.35
N LEU A 14 -2.34 -13.49 -6.96
CA LEU A 14 -2.18 -12.99 -5.60
C LEU A 14 -2.86 -13.91 -4.59
N ARG A 15 -4.11 -14.34 -4.82
CA ARG A 15 -4.84 -15.28 -3.95
C ARG A 15 -4.04 -16.56 -3.71
N ALA A 16 -3.52 -17.15 -4.78
CA ALA A 16 -2.70 -18.36 -4.70
C ALA A 16 -1.41 -18.15 -3.88
N LEU A 17 -0.77 -16.99 -4.02
CA LEU A 17 0.43 -16.63 -3.25
C LEU A 17 0.12 -16.33 -1.78
N THR A 18 -1.03 -15.72 -1.48
CA THR A 18 -1.43 -15.34 -0.12
C THR A 18 -2.01 -16.49 0.69
N ALA A 19 -2.61 -17.51 0.03
CA ALA A 19 -3.32 -18.59 0.72
C ALA A 19 -2.50 -19.26 1.85
N PRO A 20 -1.21 -19.62 1.67
CA PRO A 20 -0.42 -20.21 2.75
C PRO A 20 -0.17 -19.28 3.93
N LEU A 21 -0.15 -17.96 3.70
CA LEU A 21 0.10 -16.96 4.74
C LEU A 21 -1.15 -16.68 5.57
N LEU A 22 -2.34 -16.75 4.97
CA LEU A 22 -3.61 -16.46 5.64
C LEU A 22 -3.93 -17.49 6.74
N ASP A 23 -3.34 -18.68 6.68
CA ASP A 23 -3.45 -19.71 7.71
C ASP A 23 -2.50 -19.52 8.90
N THR A 24 -1.62 -18.51 8.86
CA THR A 24 -0.67 -18.20 9.95
C THR A 24 -1.27 -17.26 10.99
N GLU A 25 -0.73 -17.25 12.22
CA GLU A 25 -1.21 -16.34 13.28
C GLU A 25 -0.89 -14.87 13.00
N GLU A 26 0.21 -14.58 12.28
CA GLU A 26 0.66 -13.22 11.99
C GLU A 26 1.01 -13.03 10.50
N PRO A 27 0.03 -13.02 9.58
CA PRO A 27 0.27 -13.02 8.13
C PRO A 27 1.14 -11.85 7.63
N LEU A 28 1.02 -10.68 8.26
CA LEU A 28 1.80 -9.47 7.91
C LEU A 28 3.29 -9.65 8.16
N THR A 29 3.70 -10.49 9.12
CA THR A 29 5.14 -10.78 9.37
C THR A 29 5.79 -11.55 8.22
N HIS A 30 4.97 -12.24 7.42
CA HIS A 30 5.38 -13.03 6.26
C HIS A 30 5.16 -12.30 4.93
N LEU A 31 4.74 -11.03 4.95
CA LEU A 31 4.46 -10.24 3.73
C LEU A 31 5.61 -10.23 2.73
N ASN A 32 6.85 -10.21 3.24
CA ASN A 32 8.06 -10.23 2.41
C ASN A 32 8.26 -11.56 1.66
N GLU A 33 7.66 -12.66 2.10
CA GLU A 33 7.66 -13.91 1.34
C GLU A 33 6.89 -13.77 0.01
N ILE A 34 5.94 -12.83 -0.06
CA ILE A 34 5.21 -12.50 -1.28
C ILE A 34 5.90 -11.36 -2.02
N SER A 35 6.06 -10.19 -1.37
CA SER A 35 6.49 -8.96 -2.04
C SER A 35 7.91 -9.04 -2.60
N LEU A 36 8.76 -9.93 -2.06
CA LEU A 36 10.12 -10.21 -2.55
C LEU A 36 10.23 -11.50 -3.37
N SER A 37 9.12 -12.19 -3.63
CA SER A 37 9.11 -13.32 -4.56
C SER A 37 9.00 -12.84 -6.01
N SER A 38 9.54 -13.61 -6.97
CA SER A 38 9.48 -13.23 -8.39
C SER A 38 8.04 -13.09 -8.92
N GLN A 39 7.13 -13.94 -8.46
CA GLN A 39 5.72 -13.89 -8.84
C GLN A 39 5.00 -12.75 -8.12
N GLY A 40 5.18 -12.62 -6.81
CA GLY A 40 4.52 -11.59 -6.01
C GLY A 40 4.95 -10.18 -6.39
N ALA A 41 6.25 -9.93 -6.56
CA ALA A 41 6.76 -8.63 -7.01
C ALA A 41 6.17 -8.20 -8.36
N ALA A 42 5.88 -9.16 -9.24
CA ALA A 42 5.30 -8.89 -10.55
C ALA A 42 3.79 -8.56 -10.52
N VAL A 43 3.05 -8.99 -9.49
CA VAL A 43 1.58 -8.82 -9.44
C VAL A 43 1.12 -7.82 -8.39
N CYS A 44 1.84 -7.67 -7.27
CA CYS A 44 1.38 -6.86 -6.14
C CYS A 44 1.13 -5.40 -6.55
N GLY A 45 2.05 -4.80 -7.29
CA GLY A 45 1.92 -3.41 -7.74
C GLY A 45 0.69 -3.18 -8.63
N HIS A 46 0.41 -4.12 -9.53
CA HIS A 46 -0.75 -4.03 -10.39
C HIS A 46 -2.05 -4.14 -9.61
N VAL A 47 -2.18 -5.15 -8.74
CA VAL A 47 -3.38 -5.33 -7.91
C VAL A 47 -3.63 -4.11 -7.02
N LEU A 48 -2.59 -3.56 -6.38
CA LEU A 48 -2.75 -2.37 -5.54
C LEU A 48 -3.23 -1.15 -6.33
N ILE A 49 -2.71 -0.93 -7.55
CA ILE A 49 -3.16 0.16 -8.43
C ILE A 49 -4.58 -0.08 -8.92
N ASP A 50 -4.90 -1.30 -9.36
CA ASP A 50 -6.23 -1.61 -9.90
C ASP A 50 -7.30 -1.45 -8.81
N LEU A 51 -7.00 -1.85 -7.57
CA LEU A 51 -7.88 -1.62 -6.41
C LEU A 51 -8.13 -0.13 -6.15
N LEU A 52 -7.14 0.74 -6.36
CA LEU A 52 -7.30 2.18 -6.21
C LEU A 52 -8.16 2.75 -7.35
N GLU A 53 -7.86 2.37 -8.60
CA GLU A 53 -8.60 2.79 -9.79
C GLU A 53 -10.09 2.38 -9.71
N GLU A 54 -10.39 1.17 -9.25
CA GLU A 54 -11.75 0.67 -9.04
C GLU A 54 -12.55 1.46 -7.98
N ASN A 55 -11.86 2.21 -7.11
CA ASN A 55 -12.45 3.03 -6.07
C ASN A 55 -12.24 4.53 -6.33
N ASP A 56 -12.18 4.92 -7.61
CA ASP A 56 -12.12 6.30 -8.08
C ASP A 56 -10.84 7.06 -7.63
N LEU A 57 -9.74 6.32 -7.44
CA LEU A 57 -8.41 6.86 -7.17
C LEU A 57 -7.45 6.39 -8.26
N ALA A 58 -7.45 7.05 -9.41
CA ALA A 58 -6.52 6.74 -10.48
C ALA A 58 -5.17 7.43 -10.27
N ILE A 59 -4.11 6.90 -10.88
CA ILE A 59 -2.83 7.62 -10.93
C ILE A 59 -3.06 8.96 -11.65
N GLY A 60 -2.66 10.05 -11.01
CA GLY A 60 -3.01 11.42 -11.41
C GLY A 60 -3.95 12.12 -10.40
N ASP A 61 -4.77 11.36 -9.68
CA ASP A 61 -5.51 11.85 -8.51
C ASP A 61 -4.62 11.85 -7.25
N TYR A 62 -3.61 10.98 -7.25
CA TYR A 62 -2.48 10.97 -6.33
C TYR A 62 -1.16 10.90 -7.10
N GLU A 63 -0.10 11.40 -6.48
CA GLU A 63 1.23 11.50 -7.12
C GLU A 63 2.29 10.64 -6.42
N VAL A 64 2.05 10.25 -5.17
CA VAL A 64 3.02 9.51 -4.35
C VAL A 64 2.32 8.44 -3.51
N VAL A 65 2.93 7.26 -3.42
CA VAL A 65 2.56 6.25 -2.42
C VAL A 65 3.47 6.36 -1.21
N ILE A 66 2.90 6.28 -0.02
CA ILE A 66 3.64 6.37 1.23
C ILE A 66 3.45 5.10 2.02
N ALA A 67 4.56 4.45 2.35
CA ALA A 67 4.55 3.17 3.06
C ALA A 67 5.50 3.22 4.27
N PRO A 68 5.29 2.39 5.30
CA PRO A 68 6.34 2.11 6.27
C PRO A 68 7.59 1.52 5.58
N GLU A 69 8.79 1.73 6.13
CA GLU A 69 10.03 1.21 5.53
C GLU A 69 10.01 -0.31 5.25
N GLY A 70 9.34 -1.09 6.12
CA GLY A 70 9.16 -2.53 5.93
C GLY A 70 8.35 -2.93 4.68
N ASP A 71 7.51 -2.02 4.17
CA ASP A 71 6.64 -2.22 3.01
C ASP A 71 7.26 -1.66 1.72
N GLY A 72 8.55 -1.29 1.74
CA GLY A 72 9.23 -0.68 0.60
C GLY A 72 9.19 -1.51 -0.69
N ALA A 73 9.13 -2.84 -0.58
CA ALA A 73 8.96 -3.73 -1.74
C ALA A 73 7.60 -3.55 -2.44
N LEU A 74 6.53 -3.30 -1.69
CA LEU A 74 5.20 -3.02 -2.27
C LEU A 74 5.19 -1.66 -2.96
N ALA A 75 5.77 -0.63 -2.32
CA ALA A 75 5.89 0.69 -2.91
C ALA A 75 6.68 0.64 -4.23
N ALA A 76 7.81 -0.09 -4.26
CA ALA A 76 8.58 -0.30 -5.48
C ALA A 76 7.79 -1.06 -6.56
N ALA A 77 7.03 -2.09 -6.17
CA ALA A 77 6.17 -2.82 -7.11
C ALA A 77 5.10 -1.91 -7.74
N MET A 78 4.49 -1.02 -6.96
CA MET A 78 3.54 -0.01 -7.48
C MET A 78 4.21 0.95 -8.47
N ILE A 79 5.41 1.45 -8.16
CA ILE A 79 6.18 2.29 -9.11
C ILE A 79 6.41 1.56 -10.43
N HIS A 80 6.83 0.29 -10.37
CA HIS A 80 7.07 -0.51 -11.58
C HIS A 80 5.79 -0.76 -12.38
N ALA A 81 4.68 -1.06 -11.71
CA ALA A 81 3.39 -1.27 -12.36
C ALA A 81 2.87 0.02 -13.02
N ALA A 82 3.00 1.17 -12.37
CA ALA A 82 2.69 2.48 -12.95
C ALA A 82 3.57 2.80 -14.16
N GLY A 83 4.89 2.63 -14.02
CA GLY A 83 5.84 2.85 -15.12
C GLY A 83 5.60 1.92 -16.31
N GLY A 84 5.17 0.67 -16.05
CA GLY A 84 4.75 -0.27 -17.10
C GLY A 84 3.50 0.17 -17.87
N ARG A 85 2.68 1.05 -17.28
CA ARG A 85 1.53 1.72 -17.92
C ARG A 85 1.91 3.08 -18.54
N GLY A 86 3.17 3.50 -18.44
CA GLY A 86 3.64 4.82 -18.90
C GLY A 86 3.18 5.97 -18.00
N LEU A 87 2.86 5.68 -16.74
CA LEU A 87 2.41 6.64 -15.74
C LEU A 87 3.53 6.90 -14.73
N ASP A 88 3.63 8.14 -14.25
CA ASP A 88 4.60 8.53 -13.23
C ASP A 88 3.98 8.36 -11.83
N LEU A 89 4.59 7.51 -11.02
CA LEU A 89 4.24 7.33 -9.62
C LEU A 89 5.51 7.31 -8.78
N ASP A 90 5.57 8.17 -7.77
CA ASP A 90 6.67 8.19 -6.81
C ASP A 90 6.34 7.41 -5.54
N ALA A 91 7.35 7.12 -4.73
CA ALA A 91 7.15 6.63 -3.38
C ALA A 91 8.01 7.36 -2.34
N ALA A 92 7.49 7.39 -1.11
CA ALA A 92 8.24 7.75 0.09
C ALA A 92 8.03 6.70 1.19
N LEU A 93 9.05 6.51 2.02
CA LEU A 93 9.02 5.55 3.12
C LEU A 93 9.13 6.26 4.46
N LEU A 94 8.26 5.91 5.40
CA LEU A 94 8.36 6.35 6.80
C LEU A 94 9.47 5.55 7.49
N ARG A 95 10.47 6.25 8.00
CA ARG A 95 11.56 5.65 8.80
C ARG A 95 11.08 5.28 10.20
N PRO A 96 11.62 4.21 10.81
CA PRO A 96 11.39 3.92 12.21
C PRO A 96 11.98 5.01 13.10
N THR A 97 11.31 5.28 14.23
CA THR A 97 11.60 6.37 15.17
C THR A 97 13.02 6.34 15.77
N GLN A 98 13.74 5.23 15.65
CA GLN A 98 15.13 5.08 16.11
C GLN A 98 16.19 5.49 15.08
N ALA A 99 15.82 5.99 13.89
CA ALA A 99 16.77 6.38 12.86
C ALA A 99 17.46 7.75 13.16
N THR A 100 18.58 7.72 13.89
CA THR A 100 19.23 8.88 14.54
C THR A 100 20.05 9.83 13.64
N ALA A 101 20.09 9.65 12.33
CA ALA A 101 21.04 10.39 11.46
C ALA A 101 20.44 11.56 10.65
N SER A 102 19.11 11.72 10.58
CA SER A 102 18.44 12.79 9.81
C SER A 102 17.19 13.26 10.56
N ASP A 103 16.87 14.55 10.48
CA ASP A 103 15.65 15.15 11.04
C ASP A 103 14.39 14.84 10.20
N THR A 104 14.52 14.22 9.02
CA THR A 104 13.39 13.94 8.12
C THR A 104 12.77 12.56 8.40
N SER A 105 11.53 12.49 8.87
CA SER A 105 10.86 11.20 9.14
C SER A 105 10.69 10.31 7.89
N PHE A 106 10.83 10.87 6.69
CA PHE A 106 10.66 10.16 5.42
C PHE A 106 11.95 10.08 4.60
N THR A 107 12.05 9.03 3.78
CA THR A 107 13.02 8.87 2.68
C THR A 107 12.30 8.68 1.35
N GLY A 108 12.99 8.90 0.23
CA GLY A 108 12.39 8.80 -1.10
C GLY A 108 11.97 10.16 -1.68
N ALA A 109 10.89 10.18 -2.44
CA ALA A 109 10.40 11.38 -3.09
C ALA A 109 9.89 12.42 -2.08
N PRO A 110 9.98 13.73 -2.39
CA PRO A 110 9.36 14.75 -1.55
C PRO A 110 7.84 14.58 -1.54
N ILE A 111 7.21 14.74 -0.38
CA ILE A 111 5.76 14.52 -0.19
C ILE A 111 4.97 15.81 0.08
N TYR A 112 5.64 16.90 0.46
CA TYR A 112 4.98 18.16 0.81
C TYR A 112 4.11 18.71 -0.33
N GLY A 113 2.85 19.00 -0.02
CA GLY A 113 1.87 19.55 -0.95
C GLY A 113 1.35 18.56 -2.00
N ARG A 114 1.67 17.27 -1.87
CA ARG A 114 1.29 16.24 -2.84
C ARG A 114 0.14 15.37 -2.32
N PRO A 115 -0.84 15.03 -3.17
CA PRO A 115 -1.84 14.02 -2.83
C PRO A 115 -1.18 12.64 -2.78
N ALA A 116 -1.45 11.92 -1.71
CA ALA A 116 -0.77 10.68 -1.37
C ALA A 116 -1.75 9.54 -1.04
N VAL A 117 -1.35 8.32 -1.41
CA VAL A 117 -2.02 7.10 -0.98
C VAL A 117 -1.14 6.38 0.03
N LEU A 118 -1.71 5.93 1.14
CA LEU A 118 -1.00 5.13 2.13
C LEU A 118 -1.02 3.64 1.74
N VAL A 119 0.12 2.97 1.87
CA VAL A 119 0.23 1.51 1.80
C VAL A 119 0.32 0.98 3.22
N ALA A 120 -0.70 0.23 3.65
CA ALA A 120 -0.87 -0.22 5.03
C ALA A 120 -0.82 -1.75 5.13
N ASN A 121 0.39 -2.33 5.11
CA ASN A 121 0.60 -3.77 5.33
C ASN A 121 1.69 -4.10 6.37
N SER A 122 2.26 -3.09 7.00
CA SER A 122 3.23 -3.25 8.06
C SER A 122 2.57 -3.75 9.34
N SER A 123 3.17 -4.75 9.98
CA SER A 123 2.84 -5.14 11.36
C SER A 123 3.49 -4.21 12.40
N LEU A 124 4.41 -3.33 11.98
CA LEU A 124 5.26 -2.53 12.85
C LEU A 124 4.78 -1.09 13.03
N VAL A 125 3.96 -0.60 12.10
CA VAL A 125 3.48 0.79 12.09
C VAL A 125 1.97 0.77 11.94
N ASP A 126 1.29 1.33 12.94
CA ASP A 126 -0.15 1.56 12.88
C ASP A 126 -0.51 2.60 11.81
N THR A 127 -1.59 2.35 11.07
CA THR A 127 -2.05 3.22 9.98
C THR A 127 -2.36 4.65 10.46
N GLY A 128 -2.88 4.81 11.69
CA GLY A 128 -3.13 6.13 12.26
C GLY A 128 -1.84 6.90 12.51
N ALA A 129 -0.82 6.25 13.06
CA ALA A 129 0.49 6.86 13.24
C ALA A 129 1.17 7.24 11.90
N LEU A 130 1.02 6.39 10.88
CA LEU A 130 1.50 6.70 9.52
C LEU A 130 0.77 7.93 8.95
N HIS A 131 -0.56 7.97 9.05
CA HIS A 131 -1.37 9.08 8.58
C HIS A 131 -1.00 10.41 9.26
N GLU A 132 -0.87 10.41 10.59
CA GLU A 132 -0.44 11.60 11.34
C GLU A 132 0.94 12.10 10.90
N ALA A 133 1.89 11.19 10.67
CA ALA A 133 3.22 11.55 10.21
C ALA A 133 3.21 12.19 8.80
N VAL A 134 2.35 11.69 7.91
CA VAL A 134 2.21 12.19 6.53
C VAL A 134 1.57 13.57 6.51
N GLU A 135 0.49 13.78 7.26
CA GLU A 135 -0.18 15.07 7.39
C GLU A 135 0.75 16.10 8.05
N ALA A 136 1.52 15.71 9.08
CA ALA A 136 2.52 16.58 9.70
C ALA A 136 3.65 16.97 8.74
N ALA A 137 3.96 16.13 7.75
CA ALA A 137 4.91 16.44 6.68
C ALA A 137 4.30 17.25 5.51
N GLY A 138 3.01 17.58 5.59
CA GLY A 138 2.31 18.45 4.65
C GLY A 138 1.85 17.79 3.36
N ALA A 139 1.84 16.46 3.28
CA ALA A 139 1.13 15.73 2.23
C ALA A 139 -0.37 15.64 2.57
N THR A 140 -1.21 15.40 1.56
CA THR A 140 -2.65 15.19 1.74
C THR A 140 -2.98 13.74 1.46
N VAL A 141 -3.49 13.02 2.46
CA VAL A 141 -3.89 11.62 2.26
C VAL A 141 -5.26 11.56 1.56
N VAL A 142 -5.31 10.91 0.39
CA VAL A 142 -6.54 10.76 -0.41
C VAL A 142 -7.12 9.34 -0.36
N GLY A 143 -6.34 8.36 0.10
CA GLY A 143 -6.79 6.98 0.20
C GLY A 143 -5.77 6.08 0.89
N ILE A 144 -6.22 4.86 1.22
CA ILE A 144 -5.42 3.82 1.86
C ILE A 144 -5.61 2.53 1.07
N VAL A 145 -4.52 1.85 0.77
CA VAL A 145 -4.52 0.54 0.11
C VAL A 145 -3.75 -0.49 0.94
N SER A 146 -4.26 -1.72 0.97
CA SER A 146 -3.60 -2.86 1.61
C SER A 146 -3.65 -4.09 0.69
N LEU A 147 -2.55 -4.83 0.59
CA LEU A 147 -2.45 -6.13 -0.07
C LEU A 147 -3.16 -7.23 0.74
N LEU A 148 -2.89 -7.28 2.04
CA LEU A 148 -3.60 -8.11 3.01
C LEU A 148 -4.65 -7.26 3.73
N PRO A 149 -5.95 -7.63 3.69
CA PRO A 149 -7.00 -6.89 4.38
C PRO A 149 -6.79 -6.84 5.90
N ASP A 150 -6.89 -5.64 6.48
CA ASP A 150 -6.79 -5.41 7.92
C ASP A 150 -8.06 -4.70 8.44
N PRO A 151 -8.82 -5.31 9.36
CA PRO A 151 -10.00 -4.69 9.96
C PRO A 151 -9.69 -3.39 10.72
N LEU A 152 -8.52 -3.26 11.34
CA LEU A 152 -8.16 -2.06 12.10
C LEU A 152 -7.92 -0.88 11.17
N THR A 153 -7.15 -1.10 10.09
CA THR A 153 -6.97 -0.12 9.01
C THR A 153 -8.30 0.27 8.37
N ARG A 154 -9.22 -0.67 8.15
CA ARG A 154 -10.56 -0.38 7.63
C ARG A 154 -11.38 0.53 8.55
N ASP A 155 -11.38 0.23 9.85
CA ASP A 155 -12.10 1.04 10.85
C ASP A 155 -11.50 2.45 10.96
N PHE A 156 -10.17 2.56 10.95
CA PHE A 156 -9.47 3.84 10.89
C PHE A 156 -9.88 4.65 9.66
N ALA A 157 -9.82 4.05 8.46
CA ALA A 157 -10.18 4.73 7.22
C ALA A 157 -11.63 5.24 7.25
N GLY A 158 -12.56 4.42 7.75
CA GLY A 158 -13.96 4.81 7.92
C GLY A 158 -14.14 6.01 8.86
N LYS A 159 -13.38 6.07 9.96
CA LYS A 159 -13.38 7.21 10.89
C LYS A 159 -12.73 8.46 10.31
N ALA A 160 -11.67 8.29 9.52
CA ALA A 160 -10.98 9.38 8.84
C ALA A 160 -11.71 9.89 7.59
N GLY A 161 -12.74 9.18 7.12
CA GLY A 161 -13.45 9.52 5.89
C GLY A 161 -12.63 9.22 4.62
N LEU A 162 -11.68 8.30 4.70
CA LEU A 162 -10.78 7.90 3.63
C LEU A 162 -11.27 6.62 2.94
N THR A 163 -11.05 6.54 1.63
CA THR A 163 -11.29 5.32 0.87
C THR A 163 -10.28 4.24 1.28
N TYR A 164 -10.78 3.07 1.69
CA TYR A 164 -9.96 1.89 1.97
C TYR A 164 -10.11 0.83 0.89
N CYS A 165 -8.99 0.50 0.24
CA CYS A 165 -8.93 -0.44 -0.86
C CYS A 165 -8.15 -1.69 -0.42
N ALA A 166 -8.79 -2.86 -0.51
CA ALA A 166 -8.13 -4.14 -0.23
C ALA A 166 -8.77 -5.25 -1.06
N PRO A 167 -8.00 -6.25 -1.51
CA PRO A 167 -8.53 -7.33 -2.32
C PRO A 167 -9.42 -8.26 -1.49
N SER A 168 -10.42 -8.86 -2.15
CA SER A 168 -11.11 -10.01 -1.57
C SER A 168 -10.24 -11.24 -1.76
N LEU A 169 -9.58 -11.69 -0.69
CA LEU A 169 -8.72 -12.88 -0.71
C LEU A 169 -9.46 -14.20 -0.44
N ALA A 170 -10.74 -14.12 -0.05
CA ALA A 170 -11.61 -15.28 0.04
C ALA A 170 -12.13 -15.68 -1.36
N ASP A 171 -12.37 -16.98 -1.57
CA ASP A 171 -12.97 -17.52 -2.79
C ASP A 171 -14.38 -16.97 -3.07
#